data_AF-A0A0A8XTJ5-F1
#
_entry.id   AF-A0A0A8XTJ5-F1
#
_cell.length_a   1.000
_cell.length_b   1.000
_cell.length_c   1.000
_cell.angle_alpha   90.00
_cell.angle_beta   90.00
_cell.angle_gamma   90.00
#
_symmetry.space_group_name_H-M   'P 1'
#
loop_
_entity.id
_entity.type
_entity.pdbx_description
1 polymer ?
#
loop_
_entity_poly.entity_id
_entity_poly.type
_entity_poly.pdbx_seq_one_letter_code
_entity_poly.pdbx_strand_id
1 'polypeptide(L)'
;MKLACTGGEPYVRRFLELNIVHELVDMMQCNIDELQDSAYYALHQIVFSKGGSLVLQRFLQLGTIEKLVNLLDRKSVKTKDLAMQLLVDIVVIGTKPCIETMLSSQVVEKLVALEKAGECFSGAVSRYIQGLNMCKNVQSAERSVMKQHILRKVRSAVRGHMLEASLVASVEACIAEGSEGGSSSRKKK
;
A
#
# COMPACT_ATOMS: atom_id res chain seq x y z
N MET A 1 -3.45 -0.87 24.22
CA MET A 1 -2.26 -1.69 24.55
C MET A 1 -1.35 -1.73 23.33
N LYS A 2 -0.08 -1.35 23.46
CA LYS A 2 0.93 -1.57 22.40
C LYS A 2 1.38 -3.03 22.50
N LEU A 3 0.83 -3.91 21.67
CA LEU A 3 1.43 -5.23 21.40
C LEU A 3 2.67 -5.00 20.52
N ALA A 4 3.70 -4.43 21.13
CA ALA A 4 4.97 -4.26 20.48
C ALA A 4 5.56 -5.67 20.32
N CYS A 5 5.67 -6.13 19.07
CA CYS A 5 6.42 -7.34 18.71
C CYS A 5 7.91 -7.08 19.00
N THR A 6 8.29 -7.00 20.27
CA THR A 6 9.63 -6.65 20.76
C THR A 6 10.58 -7.83 20.82
N GLY A 7 10.12 -9.04 20.49
CA GLY A 7 10.90 -10.29 20.58
C GLY A 7 11.96 -10.49 19.49
N GLY A 8 12.21 -9.49 18.63
CA GLY A 8 13.17 -9.59 17.53
C GLY A 8 12.78 -10.63 16.47
N GLU A 9 13.71 -10.93 15.57
CA GLU A 9 13.49 -11.82 14.42
C GLU A 9 12.98 -13.24 14.77
N PRO A 10 13.45 -13.90 15.85
CA PRO A 10 12.97 -15.25 16.21
C PRO A 10 11.49 -15.28 16.59
N TYR A 11 11.00 -14.23 17.27
CA TYR A 11 9.59 -14.09 17.60
C TYR A 11 8.74 -13.87 16.35
N VAL A 12 9.22 -13.05 15.42
CA VAL A 12 8.57 -12.83 14.11
C VAL A 12 8.49 -14.15 13.33
N ARG A 13 9.54 -14.98 13.32
CA ARG A 13 9.47 -16.30 12.66
C ARG A 13 8.42 -17.21 13.28
N ARG A 14 8.38 -17.32 14.62
CA ARG A 14 7.38 -18.14 15.30
C ARG A 14 5.96 -17.64 15.08
N PHE A 15 5.79 -16.32 15.01
CA PHE A 15 4.52 -15.69 14.65
C PHE A 15 4.08 -16.01 13.21
N LEU A 16 5.03 -16.03 12.27
CA LEU A 16 4.76 -16.38 10.86
C LEU A 16 4.44 -17.86 10.65
N GLU A 17 4.94 -18.75 11.52
CA GLU A 17 4.60 -20.18 11.52
C GLU A 17 3.13 -20.44 11.91
N LEU A 18 2.53 -19.55 12.70
CA LEU A 18 1.18 -19.71 13.24
C LEU A 18 0.07 -19.14 12.34
N ASN A 19 0.38 -18.76 11.10
CA ASN A 19 -0.58 -18.16 10.14
C ASN A 19 -1.34 -16.92 10.66
N ILE A 20 -0.85 -16.26 11.72
CA ILE A 20 -1.55 -15.14 12.38
C ILE A 20 -1.81 -13.98 11.42
N VAL A 21 -0.91 -13.78 10.45
CA VAL A 21 -1.11 -12.81 9.36
C VAL A 21 -2.45 -13.02 8.62
N HIS A 22 -2.80 -14.27 8.29
CA HIS A 22 -4.06 -14.54 7.60
C HIS A 22 -5.25 -14.30 8.50
N GLU A 23 -5.17 -14.74 9.76
CA GLU A 23 -6.25 -14.52 10.73
C GLU A 23 -6.50 -13.03 10.97
N LEU A 24 -5.45 -12.20 11.02
CA LEU A 24 -5.59 -10.76 11.12
C LEU A 24 -6.22 -10.14 9.86
N VAL A 25 -5.86 -10.62 8.66
CA VAL A 25 -6.49 -10.17 7.41
C VAL A 25 -7.97 -10.58 7.33
N ASP A 26 -8.32 -11.76 7.86
CA ASP A 26 -9.70 -12.20 7.96
C ASP A 26 -10.47 -11.40 9.03
N MET A 27 -9.84 -11.09 10.15
CA MET A 27 -10.40 -10.25 11.21
C MET A 27 -10.69 -8.82 10.73
N MET A 28 -9.85 -8.28 9.84
CA MET A 28 -10.09 -6.99 9.17
C MET A 28 -11.37 -6.99 8.30
N GLN A 29 -11.91 -8.17 7.96
CA GLN A 29 -13.14 -8.32 7.18
C GLN A 29 -14.39 -8.59 8.05
N CYS A 30 -14.25 -8.68 9.37
CA CYS A 30 -15.40 -8.91 10.26
C CYS A 30 -16.34 -7.70 10.33
N ASN A 31 -17.57 -7.90 10.81
CA ASN A 31 -18.56 -6.83 10.94
C ASN A 31 -18.46 -6.07 12.28
N ILE A 32 -17.34 -6.21 13.00
CA ILE A 32 -17.13 -5.59 14.31
C ILE A 32 -15.99 -4.58 14.14
N ASP A 33 -16.37 -3.31 14.13
CA ASP A 33 -15.48 -2.16 13.89
C ASP A 33 -14.19 -2.20 14.72
N GLU A 34 -14.30 -2.42 16.03
CA GLU A 34 -13.16 -2.46 16.95
C GLU A 34 -12.18 -3.59 16.62
N LEU A 35 -12.69 -4.74 16.15
CA LEU A 35 -11.86 -5.86 15.73
C LEU A 35 -11.16 -5.57 14.42
N GLN A 36 -11.84 -4.93 13.46
CA GLN A 36 -11.23 -4.53 12.20
C GLN A 36 -10.07 -3.56 12.43
N ASP A 37 -10.28 -2.53 13.27
CA ASP A 37 -9.28 -1.52 13.58
C ASP A 37 -8.10 -2.13 14.36
N SER A 38 -8.39 -3.03 15.31
CA SER A 38 -7.35 -3.75 16.07
C SER A 38 -6.51 -4.65 15.17
N ALA A 39 -7.15 -5.36 14.23
CA ALA A 39 -6.47 -6.22 13.29
C ALA A 39 -5.56 -5.43 12.33
N TYR A 40 -6.08 -4.35 11.77
CA TYR A 40 -5.30 -3.43 10.95
C TYR A 40 -4.11 -2.86 11.73
N TYR A 41 -4.34 -2.34 12.94
CA TYR A 41 -3.27 -1.77 13.75
C TYR A 41 -2.18 -2.80 14.08
N ALA A 42 -2.56 -4.04 14.38
CA ALA A 42 -1.60 -5.12 14.59
C ALA A 42 -0.77 -5.39 13.31
N LEU A 43 -1.42 -5.51 12.15
CA LEU A 43 -0.74 -5.69 10.87
C LEU A 43 0.22 -4.55 10.55
N HIS A 44 -0.23 -3.29 10.72
CA HIS A 44 0.59 -2.10 10.57
C HIS A 44 1.85 -2.18 11.44
N GLN A 45 1.71 -2.46 12.75
CA GLN A 45 2.86 -2.57 13.64
C GLN A 45 3.81 -3.71 13.26
N ILE A 46 3.28 -4.86 12.82
CA ILE A 46 4.09 -6.02 12.40
C ILE A 46 4.89 -5.70 11.14
N VAL A 47 4.25 -5.08 10.15
CA VAL A 47 4.86 -4.67 8.87
C VAL A 47 5.98 -3.67 9.13
N PHE A 48 5.82 -2.69 10.03
CA PHE A 48 6.88 -1.74 10.39
C PHE A 48 7.90 -2.25 11.43
N SER A 49 7.76 -3.47 11.94
CA SER A 49 8.65 -4.03 12.96
C SER A 49 10.03 -4.45 12.42
N LYS A 50 10.99 -4.70 13.33
CA LYS A 50 12.28 -5.34 13.00
C LYS A 50 12.01 -6.79 12.58
N GLY A 51 11.92 -7.02 11.27
CA GLY A 51 11.52 -8.30 10.67
C GLY A 51 10.33 -8.20 9.71
N GLY A 52 9.79 -7.00 9.49
CA GLY A 52 8.69 -6.76 8.54
C GLY A 52 8.95 -7.26 7.12
N SER A 53 10.20 -7.29 6.66
CA SER A 53 10.57 -7.87 5.37
C SER A 53 10.25 -9.37 5.28
N LEU A 54 10.41 -10.14 6.37
CA LEU A 54 10.03 -11.56 6.43
C LEU A 54 8.51 -11.72 6.37
N VAL A 55 7.79 -10.80 7.01
CA VAL A 55 6.32 -10.76 6.98
C VAL A 55 5.84 -10.49 5.55
N LEU A 56 6.42 -9.50 4.87
CA LEU A 56 6.09 -9.22 3.46
C LEU A 56 6.46 -10.36 2.52
N GLN A 57 7.59 -11.02 2.76
CA GLN A 57 7.94 -12.23 2.02
C GLN A 57 6.89 -13.34 2.21
N ARG A 58 6.36 -13.47 3.42
CA ARG A 58 5.25 -14.41 3.70
C ARG A 58 3.96 -13.99 3.00
N PHE A 59 3.66 -12.68 2.94
CA PHE A 59 2.49 -12.17 2.20
C PHE A 59 2.58 -12.55 0.72
N LEU A 60 3.76 -12.42 0.12
CA LEU A 60 4.04 -12.85 -1.24
C LEU A 60 3.85 -14.36 -1.43
N GLN A 61 4.43 -15.18 -0.53
CA GLN A 61 4.35 -16.64 -0.64
C GLN A 61 2.92 -17.17 -0.54
N LEU A 62 2.06 -16.50 0.23
CA LEU A 62 0.70 -16.98 0.51
C LEU A 62 -0.38 -16.28 -0.33
N GLY A 63 0.02 -15.44 -1.29
CA GLY A 63 -0.92 -14.69 -2.12
C GLY A 63 -1.80 -13.70 -1.34
N THR A 64 -1.28 -13.16 -0.23
CA THR A 64 -2.02 -12.24 0.65
C THR A 64 -2.21 -10.88 -0.02
N ILE A 65 -1.27 -10.46 -0.88
CA ILE A 65 -1.34 -9.18 -1.58
C ILE A 65 -2.58 -9.15 -2.49
N GLU A 66 -2.78 -10.21 -3.27
CA GLU A 66 -3.90 -10.40 -4.16
C GLU A 66 -5.22 -10.40 -3.38
N LYS A 67 -5.25 -11.10 -2.24
CA LYS A 67 -6.41 -11.08 -1.33
C LYS A 67 -6.73 -9.67 -0.86
N LEU A 68 -5.73 -8.89 -0.42
CA LEU A 68 -5.91 -7.50 0.03
C LEU A 68 -6.42 -6.60 -1.10
N VAL A 69 -5.88 -6.75 -2.31
CA VAL A 69 -6.35 -5.99 -3.48
C VAL A 69 -7.81 -6.31 -3.81
N ASN A 70 -8.24 -7.57 -3.65
CA ASN A 70 -9.63 -7.97 -3.81
C ASN A 70 -10.57 -7.41 -2.72
N LEU A 71 -10.05 -7.01 -1.56
CA LEU A 71 -10.87 -6.38 -0.51
C LEU A 71 -11.38 -4.99 -0.92
N LEU A 72 -10.72 -4.34 -1.89
CA LEU A 72 -11.15 -3.04 -2.42
C LEU A 72 -12.51 -3.13 -3.16
N ASP A 73 -12.90 -4.31 -3.63
CA ASP A 73 -14.19 -4.53 -4.30
C ASP A 73 -15.35 -4.88 -3.35
N ARG A 74 -15.09 -5.01 -2.04
CA ARG A 74 -16.13 -5.41 -1.06
C ARG A 74 -17.21 -4.34 -0.93
N LYS A 75 -18.32 -4.63 -0.25
CA LYS A 75 -19.39 -3.64 -0.03
C LYS A 75 -19.08 -2.69 1.14
N SER A 76 -18.41 -3.18 2.18
CA SER A 76 -18.10 -2.41 3.37
C SER A 76 -17.07 -1.32 3.07
N VAL A 77 -17.44 -0.06 3.28
CA VAL A 77 -16.54 1.10 3.13
C VAL A 77 -15.36 1.00 4.08
N LYS A 78 -15.60 0.57 5.33
CA LYS A 78 -14.54 0.40 6.34
C LYS A 78 -13.52 -0.66 5.94
N THR A 79 -13.98 -1.81 5.45
CA THR A 79 -13.07 -2.87 4.96
C THR A 79 -12.21 -2.39 3.79
N LYS A 80 -12.77 -1.61 2.86
CA LYS A 80 -12.01 -1.00 1.76
C LYS A 80 -10.96 -0.03 2.25
N ASP A 81 -11.32 0.84 3.20
CA ASP A 81 -10.41 1.85 3.75
C ASP A 81 -9.22 1.18 4.46
N LEU A 82 -9.46 0.22 5.36
CA LEU A 82 -8.39 -0.50 6.05
C LEU A 82 -7.52 -1.32 5.07
N ALA A 83 -8.12 -1.95 4.06
CA ALA A 83 -7.38 -2.66 3.03
C ALA A 83 -6.48 -1.69 2.22
N MET A 84 -7.00 -0.54 1.83
CA MET A 84 -6.24 0.50 1.13
C MET A 84 -5.10 1.02 2.01
N GLN A 85 -5.35 1.30 3.30
CA GLN A 85 -4.32 1.75 4.24
C GLN A 85 -3.20 0.71 4.37
N LEU A 86 -3.54 -0.57 4.55
CA LEU A 86 -2.56 -1.64 4.63
C LEU A 86 -1.79 -1.83 3.30
N LEU A 87 -2.43 -1.67 2.15
CA LEU A 87 -1.74 -1.69 0.85
C LEU A 87 -0.72 -0.55 0.76
N VAL A 88 -1.06 0.67 1.23
CA VAL A 88 -0.11 1.79 1.28
C VAL A 88 1.05 1.48 2.22
N ASP A 89 0.80 0.92 3.40
CA ASP A 89 1.86 0.50 4.34
C ASP A 89 2.83 -0.51 3.71
N ILE A 90 2.27 -1.50 2.99
CA ILE A 90 3.08 -2.48 2.27
C ILE A 90 3.88 -1.80 1.15
N VAL A 91 3.36 -0.79 0.44
CA VAL A 91 4.15 -0.06 -0.56
C VAL A 91 5.31 0.70 0.09
N VAL A 92 5.09 1.35 1.24
CA VAL A 92 6.10 2.14 1.97
C VAL A 92 7.32 1.30 2.35
N ILE A 93 7.13 0.04 2.73
CA ILE A 93 8.23 -0.84 3.14
C ILE A 93 8.44 -2.04 2.20
N GLY A 94 7.73 -2.06 1.08
CA GLY A 94 7.64 -3.17 0.16
C GLY A 94 8.93 -3.43 -0.60
N THR A 95 9.18 -4.70 -0.92
CA THR A 95 10.19 -5.06 -1.92
C THR A 95 9.59 -4.94 -3.32
N LYS A 96 10.44 -4.87 -4.35
CA LYS A 96 10.00 -4.83 -5.74
C LYS A 96 8.94 -5.90 -6.09
N PRO A 97 9.12 -7.18 -5.73
CA PRO A 97 8.10 -8.20 -5.99
C PRO A 97 6.74 -7.88 -5.35
N CYS A 98 6.71 -7.29 -4.14
CA CYS A 98 5.45 -6.89 -3.51
C CYS A 98 4.67 -5.91 -4.39
N ILE A 99 5.37 -4.88 -4.87
CA ILE A 99 4.77 -3.80 -5.66
C ILE A 99 4.38 -4.31 -7.06
N GLU A 100 5.20 -5.16 -7.68
CA GLU A 100 4.88 -5.80 -8.96
C GLU A 100 3.65 -6.71 -8.87
N THR A 101 3.52 -7.49 -7.80
CA THR A 101 2.32 -8.30 -7.54
C THR A 101 1.08 -7.44 -7.39
N MET A 102 1.16 -6.30 -6.67
CA MET A 102 0.04 -5.36 -6.55
C MET A 102 -0.38 -4.77 -7.90
N LEU A 103 0.59 -4.35 -8.71
CA LEU A 103 0.34 -3.78 -10.04
C LEU A 103 -0.28 -4.83 -10.98
N SER A 104 0.18 -6.08 -10.90
CA SER A 104 -0.38 -7.21 -11.65
C SER A 104 -1.80 -7.56 -11.20
N SER A 105 -2.10 -7.35 -9.91
CA SER A 105 -3.43 -7.54 -9.31
C SER A 105 -4.40 -6.39 -9.56
N GLN A 106 -4.03 -5.42 -10.40
CA GLN A 106 -4.87 -4.28 -10.78
C GLN A 106 -5.19 -3.32 -9.62
N VAL A 107 -4.26 -3.16 -8.67
CA VAL A 107 -4.46 -2.22 -7.54
C VAL A 107 -4.78 -0.80 -8.03
N VAL A 108 -4.11 -0.33 -9.08
CA VAL A 108 -4.26 1.05 -9.57
C VAL A 108 -5.66 1.28 -10.13
N GLU A 109 -6.13 0.35 -10.95
CA GLU A 109 -7.47 0.40 -11.55
C GLU A 109 -8.55 0.39 -10.47
N LYS A 110 -8.38 -0.42 -9.42
CA LYS A 110 -9.31 -0.46 -8.28
C LYS A 110 -9.29 0.83 -7.47
N LEU A 111 -8.12 1.41 -7.20
CA LEU A 111 -8.01 2.70 -6.51
C LEU A 111 -8.68 3.81 -7.31
N VAL A 112 -8.47 3.86 -8.64
CA VAL A 112 -9.17 4.81 -9.52
C VAL A 112 -10.68 4.60 -9.48
N ALA A 113 -11.15 3.35 -9.47
CA ALA A 113 -12.58 3.05 -9.35
C ALA A 113 -13.17 3.52 -8.00
N LEU A 114 -12.40 3.43 -6.91
CA LEU A 114 -12.80 3.97 -5.61
C LEU A 114 -12.92 5.50 -5.63
N GLU A 115 -11.95 6.21 -6.23
CA GLU A 115 -12.02 7.67 -6.36
C GLU A 115 -13.18 8.12 -7.25
N LYS A 116 -13.51 7.34 -8.29
CA LYS A 116 -14.70 7.57 -9.11
C LYS A 116 -16.01 7.36 -8.35
N ALA A 117 -16.03 6.42 -7.40
CA ALA A 117 -17.24 6.01 -6.69
C ALA A 117 -17.66 6.98 -5.57
N GLY A 118 -16.78 7.87 -5.10
CA GLY A 118 -17.15 8.92 -4.15
C GLY A 118 -15.99 9.50 -3.34
N GLU A 119 -16.32 10.51 -2.51
CA GLU A 119 -15.34 11.35 -1.81
C GLU A 119 -14.52 10.63 -0.73
N CYS A 120 -15.05 9.56 -0.12
CA CYS A 120 -14.37 8.83 0.97
C CYS A 120 -12.97 8.31 0.58
N PHE A 121 -12.72 8.10 -0.71
CA PHE A 121 -11.45 7.58 -1.21
C PHE A 121 -10.64 8.63 -1.99
N SER A 122 -11.00 9.91 -1.93
CA SER A 122 -10.28 10.98 -2.63
C SER A 122 -8.77 10.96 -2.32
N GLY A 123 -7.95 10.90 -3.37
CA GLY A 123 -6.49 10.82 -3.25
C GLY A 123 -5.93 9.45 -2.87
N ALA A 124 -6.71 8.37 -2.99
CA ALA A 124 -6.25 7.00 -2.78
C ALA A 124 -5.05 6.64 -3.69
N VAL A 125 -5.08 7.02 -4.96
CA VAL A 125 -3.98 6.82 -5.91
C VAL A 125 -2.76 7.66 -5.50
N SER A 126 -2.99 8.91 -5.08
CA SER A 126 -1.92 9.81 -4.63
C SER A 126 -1.22 9.27 -3.38
N ARG A 127 -1.97 8.74 -2.40
CA ARG A 127 -1.42 8.07 -1.21
C ARG A 127 -0.61 6.83 -1.57
N TYR A 128 -1.06 6.03 -2.53
CA TYR A 128 -0.30 4.88 -3.03
C TYR A 128 1.05 5.31 -3.63
N ILE A 129 1.07 6.38 -4.42
CA ILE A 129 2.30 6.93 -5.01
C ILE A 129 3.21 7.55 -3.95
N GLN A 130 2.66 8.24 -2.96
CA GLN A 130 3.42 8.76 -1.82
C GLN A 130 4.09 7.63 -1.04
N GLY A 131 3.38 6.52 -0.82
CA GLY A 131 3.98 5.31 -0.26
C GLY A 131 5.17 4.82 -1.07
N LEU A 132 5.03 4.81 -2.41
CA LEU A 132 6.12 4.42 -3.31
C LEU A 132 7.30 5.41 -3.25
N ASN A 133 7.04 6.70 -3.07
CA ASN A 133 8.09 7.72 -2.87
C ASN A 133 8.90 7.46 -1.60
N MET A 134 8.26 6.99 -0.53
CA MET A 134 8.89 6.66 0.75
C MET A 134 9.60 5.30 0.74
N CYS A 135 9.37 4.47 -0.29
CA CYS A 135 9.87 3.11 -0.36
C CYS A 135 11.39 3.03 -0.52
N LYS A 136 12.09 2.69 0.58
CA LYS A 136 13.55 2.56 0.60
C LYS A 136 14.07 1.23 0.07
N ASN A 137 13.19 0.23 -0.07
CA ASN A 137 13.52 -1.15 -0.42
C ASN A 137 13.46 -1.45 -1.93
N VAL A 138 13.24 -0.42 -2.74
CA VAL A 138 13.25 -0.47 -4.21
C VAL A 138 14.24 0.57 -4.72
N GLN A 139 14.97 0.28 -5.80
CA GLN A 139 15.94 1.24 -6.33
C GLN A 139 15.26 2.46 -6.94
N SER A 140 15.95 3.61 -6.96
CA SER A 140 15.36 4.85 -7.49
C SER A 140 14.92 4.74 -8.96
N ALA A 141 15.74 4.08 -9.79
CA ALA A 141 15.41 3.84 -11.20
C ALA A 141 14.17 2.94 -11.34
N GLU A 142 14.09 1.86 -10.55
CA GLU A 142 12.94 0.96 -10.54
C GLU A 142 11.66 1.67 -10.07
N ARG A 143 11.74 2.48 -9.01
CA ARG A 143 10.62 3.31 -8.55
C ARG A 143 10.14 4.25 -9.67
N SER A 144 11.06 4.88 -10.40
CA SER A 144 10.71 5.76 -11.52
C SER A 144 9.92 5.02 -12.60
N VAL A 145 10.38 3.82 -12.99
CA VAL A 145 9.68 2.97 -13.96
C VAL A 145 8.29 2.57 -13.45
N MET A 146 8.18 2.18 -12.18
CA MET A 146 6.90 1.82 -11.56
C MET A 146 5.93 3.00 -11.54
N LYS A 147 6.39 4.22 -11.19
CA LYS A 147 5.58 5.45 -11.22
C LYS A 147 5.04 5.73 -12.63
N GLN A 148 5.88 5.61 -13.65
CA GLN A 148 5.45 5.78 -15.04
C GLN A 148 4.47 4.70 -15.50
N HIS A 149 4.58 3.48 -14.96
CA HIS A 149 3.61 2.43 -15.21
C HIS A 149 2.26 2.73 -14.53
N ILE A 150 2.27 3.21 -13.28
CA ILE A 150 1.08 3.64 -12.54
C ILE A 150 0.38 4.78 -13.29
N LEU A 151 1.10 5.82 -13.71
CA LEU A 151 0.53 6.95 -14.46
C LEU A 151 -0.19 6.49 -15.75
N ARG A 152 0.39 5.56 -16.50
CA ARG A 152 -0.26 4.97 -17.69
C ARG A 152 -1.55 4.23 -17.34
N LYS A 153 -1.55 3.43 -16.27
CA LYS A 153 -2.74 2.73 -15.77
C LYS A 153 -3.82 3.72 -15.31
N VAL A 154 -3.46 4.77 -14.58
CA VAL A 154 -4.38 5.82 -14.14
C VAL A 154 -5.05 6.50 -15.33
N ARG A 155 -4.25 6.98 -16.31
CA ARG A 155 -4.78 7.61 -17.53
C ARG A 155 -5.75 6.69 -18.25
N SER A 156 -5.41 5.40 -18.39
CA SER A 156 -6.29 4.41 -19.00
C SER A 156 -7.59 4.20 -18.21
N ALA A 157 -7.50 4.08 -16.89
CA ALA A 157 -8.64 3.75 -16.03
C ALA A 157 -9.60 4.94 -15.82
N VAL A 158 -9.08 6.18 -15.86
CA VAL A 158 -9.88 7.39 -15.63
C VAL A 158 -10.49 7.98 -16.90
N ARG A 159 -9.99 7.59 -18.09
CA ARG A 159 -10.38 8.12 -19.40
C ARG A 159 -11.90 8.30 -19.55
N GLY A 160 -12.32 9.49 -19.99
CA GLY A 160 -13.71 9.85 -20.23
C GLY A 160 -14.51 10.19 -18.97
N HIS A 161 -13.88 10.25 -17.80
CA HIS A 161 -14.53 10.63 -16.55
C HIS A 161 -14.29 12.11 -16.21
N MET A 162 -15.23 12.74 -15.51
CA MET A 162 -15.12 14.15 -15.09
C MET A 162 -13.89 14.44 -14.20
N LEU A 163 -13.38 13.42 -13.51
CA LEU A 163 -12.18 13.50 -12.66
C LEU A 163 -10.86 13.26 -13.43
N GLU A 164 -10.90 13.02 -14.74
CA GLU A 164 -9.70 12.67 -15.51
C GLU A 164 -8.58 13.71 -15.38
N ALA A 165 -8.89 14.99 -15.62
CA ALA A 165 -7.89 16.05 -15.56
C ALA A 165 -7.33 16.24 -14.14
N SER A 166 -8.19 16.26 -13.12
CA SER A 166 -7.77 16.48 -11.73
C SER A 166 -6.98 15.30 -11.17
N LEU A 167 -7.40 14.06 -11.43
CA LEU A 167 -6.73 12.86 -10.96
C LEU A 167 -5.35 12.69 -11.61
N VAL A 168 -5.26 12.89 -12.94
CA VAL A 168 -3.97 12.81 -13.65
C VAL A 168 -3.02 13.89 -13.15
N ALA A 169 -3.48 15.13 -12.97
CA ALA A 169 -2.65 16.21 -12.45
C ALA A 169 -2.16 15.92 -11.02
N SER A 170 -3.02 15.41 -10.15
CA SER A 170 -2.62 15.03 -8.77
C SER A 170 -1.54 13.95 -8.77
N VAL A 171 -1.70 12.93 -9.62
CA VAL A 171 -0.73 11.84 -9.77
C VAL A 171 0.61 12.35 -10.31
N GLU A 172 0.60 13.22 -11.31
CA GLU A 172 1.82 13.82 -11.87
C GLU A 172 2.56 14.67 -10.83
N ALA A 173 1.84 15.45 -10.03
CA ALA A 173 2.42 16.21 -8.92
C ALA A 173 3.11 15.29 -7.90
N CYS A 174 2.44 14.21 -7.46
CA CYS A 174 3.04 13.25 -6.52
C CYS A 174 4.28 12.55 -7.09
N ILE A 175 4.34 12.31 -8.41
CA ILE A 175 5.51 11.72 -9.07
C ILE A 175 6.68 12.71 -9.07
N ALA A 176 6.40 14.00 -9.34
CA ALA A 176 7.39 15.06 -9.38
C ALA A 176 8.02 15.32 -8.00
N GLU A 177 7.20 15.42 -6.95
CA GLU A 177 7.67 15.62 -5.56
C GLU A 177 8.68 14.55 -5.12
N GLY A 178 8.45 13.29 -5.49
CA GLY A 178 9.36 12.20 -5.17
C GLY A 178 10.66 12.17 -5.99
N SER A 179 10.83 13.08 -6.96
CA SER A 179 12.02 13.16 -7.82
C SER A 179 12.98 14.29 -7.40
N GLU A 180 12.53 15.28 -6.63
CA GLU A 180 13.35 16.44 -6.23
C GLU A 180 14.35 16.16 -5.09
N GLY A 181 14.30 14.98 -4.45
CA GLY A 181 15.18 14.59 -3.34
C GLY A 181 16.67 14.38 -3.69
N GLY A 182 17.12 14.79 -4.88
CA GLY A 182 18.47 14.56 -5.43
C GLY A 182 19.35 15.79 -5.62
N SER A 183 18.93 17.00 -5.27
CA SER A 183 19.77 18.21 -5.40
C SER A 183 19.97 18.93 -4.07
N SER A 184 20.81 18.36 -3.21
CA SER A 184 21.49 19.13 -2.16
C SER A 184 22.59 19.98 -2.81
N SER A 185 22.21 21.13 -3.36
CA SER A 185 23.17 22.20 -3.63
C SER A 185 23.62 22.79 -2.30
N ARG A 186 24.77 22.31 -1.81
CA ARG A 186 25.57 22.99 -0.77
C ARG A 186 25.84 24.42 -1.24
N LYS A 187 25.11 25.41 -0.72
CA LYS A 187 25.62 26.78 -0.63
C LYS A 187 26.40 26.90 0.68
N LYS A 188 27.71 26.73 0.55
CA LYS A 188 28.71 27.18 1.53
C LYS A 188 29.10 28.62 1.16
N LYS A 189 29.18 29.45 2.20
CA LYS A 189 29.57 30.87 2.25
C LYS A 189 28.49 31.87 1.86
#